data_AF-A0A9D6P186-F1
#
_entry.id   AF-A0A9D6P186-F1
#
_cell.length_a   1.000
_cell.length_b   1.000
_cell.length_c   1.000
_cell.angle_alpha   90.00
_cell.angle_beta   90.00
_cell.angle_gamma   90.00
#
_symmetry.space_group_name_H-M   'P 1'
#
loop_
_entity.id
_entity.type
_entity.pdbx_description
1 polymer ?
#
loop_
_entity_poly.entity_id
_entity_poly.type
_entity_poly.pdbx_seq_one_letter_code
_entity_poly.pdbx_strand_id
1 'polypeptide(L)'
;MTLKERAVLTPIVFFDLFDRPVRPAGLKHLVYGQSMTESEFESILTELERRREIIRRRGFLSLPDRPGLTENGIRRDQISTELAKEAATVIGRLASVPFVKMIAIINSLAFWNANQDSDIDILVVTEPGRIAIARDHINLLLTFWGRRNTRGVKRGKIAPDVFLDTDRLALEDFHMSPHDIYFDFWCARITPIINRDGTYERLLAANPWIRKVFPVFQPRTEFIVPPRPDREVRRKGWEWFYQHTPIGRWWGAVMTNRAGARLRRYQARSGERDLVVVSPHVLRFHVPDKRPEYQAQFEARWHALSGSHS
;
A
#
# COMPACT_ATOMS: atom_id res chain seq x y z
N MET A 1 -30.75 -7.81 2.13
CA MET A 1 -29.48 -7.82 1.38
C MET A 1 -28.81 -9.19 1.52
N THR A 2 -28.46 -9.85 0.42
CA THR A 2 -27.80 -11.17 0.39
C THR A 2 -26.32 -11.09 0.77
N LEU A 3 -25.68 -12.21 1.14
CA LEU A 3 -24.23 -12.21 1.44
C LEU A 3 -23.38 -11.76 0.24
N LYS A 4 -23.76 -12.14 -0.99
CA LYS A 4 -23.05 -11.73 -2.20
C LYS A 4 -23.22 -10.24 -2.50
N GLU A 5 -24.40 -9.67 -2.26
CA GLU A 5 -24.62 -8.21 -2.37
C GLU A 5 -23.74 -7.44 -1.38
N ARG A 6 -23.71 -7.90 -0.12
CA ARG A 6 -22.83 -7.30 0.90
C ARG A 6 -21.37 -7.32 0.45
N ALA A 7 -20.92 -8.45 -0.11
CA ALA A 7 -19.55 -8.60 -0.60
C ALA A 7 -19.17 -7.63 -1.74
N VAL A 8 -20.14 -7.28 -2.60
CA VAL A 8 -19.96 -6.29 -3.69
C VAL A 8 -20.03 -4.85 -3.16
N LEU A 9 -20.90 -4.59 -2.19
CA LEU A 9 -21.05 -3.25 -1.59
C LEU A 9 -19.89 -2.88 -0.68
N THR A 10 -19.30 -3.82 0.08
CA THR A 10 -18.18 -3.55 1.00
C THR A 10 -17.07 -2.72 0.38
N PRO A 11 -16.47 -3.08 -0.79
CA PRO A 11 -15.45 -2.24 -1.39
C PRO A 11 -15.99 -0.87 -1.86
N ILE A 12 -17.24 -0.77 -2.31
CA ILE A 12 -17.85 0.52 -2.67
C ILE A 12 -17.92 1.43 -1.44
N VAL A 13 -18.42 0.92 -0.31
CA VAL A 13 -18.51 1.65 0.97
C VAL A 13 -17.12 2.02 1.50
N PHE A 14 -16.14 1.11 1.38
CA PHE A 14 -14.77 1.39 1.77
C PHE A 14 -14.15 2.54 0.98
N PHE A 15 -14.21 2.50 -0.35
CA PHE A 15 -13.63 3.58 -1.17
C PHE A 15 -14.39 4.90 -1.04
N ASP A 16 -15.69 4.81 -0.80
CA ASP A 16 -16.52 5.94 -0.48
C ASP A 16 -15.97 6.70 0.75
N LEU A 17 -15.36 6.04 1.75
CA LEU A 17 -14.70 6.67 2.92
C LEU A 17 -13.76 7.80 2.52
N PHE A 18 -13.12 7.65 1.38
CA PHE A 18 -12.12 8.56 0.88
C PHE A 18 -12.62 9.46 -0.24
N ASP A 19 -13.94 9.55 -0.47
CA ASP A 19 -14.57 10.21 -1.62
C ASP A 19 -14.07 9.68 -2.95
N ARG A 20 -13.80 8.37 -3.02
CA ARG A 20 -13.32 7.72 -4.21
C ARG A 20 -14.46 6.93 -4.86
N PRO A 21 -15.04 7.39 -5.98
CA PRO A 21 -15.89 6.52 -6.76
C PRO A 21 -15.03 5.46 -7.47
N VAL A 22 -15.63 4.33 -7.79
CA VAL A 22 -14.88 3.12 -8.16
C VAL A 22 -15.35 2.55 -9.48
N ARG A 23 -14.42 2.02 -10.29
CA ARG A 23 -14.77 1.35 -11.54
C ARG A 23 -15.01 -0.14 -11.27
N PRO A 24 -15.97 -0.80 -11.96
CA PRO A 24 -16.22 -2.24 -11.81
C PRO A 24 -14.94 -3.09 -11.94
N ALA A 25 -14.10 -2.78 -12.94
CA ALA A 25 -12.83 -3.48 -13.17
C ALA A 25 -11.85 -3.40 -11.98
N GLY A 26 -11.90 -2.33 -11.19
CA GLY A 26 -11.09 -2.18 -9.98
C GLY A 26 -11.67 -2.89 -8.76
N LEU A 27 -12.98 -3.19 -8.77
CA LEU A 27 -13.72 -3.82 -7.67
C LEU A 27 -13.82 -5.33 -7.79
N LYS A 28 -13.88 -5.87 -9.01
CA LYS A 28 -14.14 -7.30 -9.21
C LYS A 28 -13.10 -8.24 -8.57
N HIS A 29 -11.91 -7.73 -8.26
CA HIS A 29 -10.84 -8.46 -7.56
C HIS A 29 -10.79 -8.18 -6.05
N LEU A 30 -11.73 -7.38 -5.53
CA LEU A 30 -11.80 -6.94 -4.14
C LEU A 30 -13.18 -7.22 -3.52
N VAL A 31 -13.92 -8.18 -4.09
CA VAL A 31 -15.16 -8.69 -3.50
C VAL A 31 -14.85 -9.29 -2.14
N TYR A 32 -15.57 -8.82 -1.11
CA TYR A 32 -15.21 -9.08 0.28
C TYR A 32 -15.88 -10.35 0.81
N GLY A 33 -15.08 -11.35 1.18
CA GLY A 33 -15.48 -12.58 1.87
C GLY A 33 -16.28 -13.58 1.04
N GLN A 34 -16.56 -13.30 -0.25
CA GLN A 34 -17.33 -14.18 -1.13
C GLN A 34 -16.61 -14.42 -2.45
N SER A 35 -16.69 -15.65 -2.96
CA SER A 35 -16.29 -15.97 -4.32
C SER A 35 -17.49 -15.82 -5.25
N MET A 36 -17.26 -15.31 -6.46
CA MET A 36 -18.29 -15.16 -7.48
C MET A 36 -17.68 -15.06 -8.87
N THR A 37 -18.47 -15.41 -9.89
CA THR A 37 -18.08 -15.21 -11.29
C THR A 37 -18.26 -13.76 -11.73
N GLU A 38 -17.64 -13.37 -12.84
CA GLU A 38 -17.83 -12.03 -13.42
C GLU A 38 -19.29 -11.76 -13.82
N SER A 39 -20.00 -12.79 -14.32
CA SER A 39 -21.43 -12.70 -14.62
C SER A 39 -22.28 -12.45 -13.36
N GLU A 40 -22.00 -13.17 -12.27
CA GLU A 40 -22.68 -12.96 -10.99
C GLU A 40 -22.42 -11.55 -10.43
N PHE A 41 -21.17 -11.08 -10.52
CA PHE A 41 -20.78 -9.73 -10.09
C PHE A 41 -21.54 -8.64 -10.86
N GLU A 42 -21.60 -8.71 -12.18
CA GLU A 42 -22.31 -7.72 -13.00
C GLU A 42 -23.84 -7.80 -12.81
N SER A 43 -24.39 -9.00 -12.59
CA SER A 43 -25.80 -9.17 -12.24
C SER A 43 -26.16 -8.50 -10.91
N ILE A 44 -25.32 -8.67 -9.89
CA ILE A 44 -25.49 -8.00 -8.59
C ILE A 44 -25.40 -6.48 -8.74
N LEU A 45 -24.42 -5.97 -9.50
CA LEU A 45 -24.32 -4.53 -9.76
C LEU A 45 -25.57 -3.97 -10.43
N THR A 46 -26.07 -4.67 -11.45
CA THR A 46 -27.30 -4.28 -12.17
C THR A 46 -28.49 -4.20 -11.22
N GLU A 47 -28.62 -5.18 -10.32
CA GLU A 47 -29.73 -5.23 -9.36
C GLU A 47 -29.60 -4.17 -8.26
N LEU A 48 -28.39 -3.86 -7.80
CA LEU A 48 -28.13 -2.75 -6.86
C LEU A 48 -28.41 -1.38 -7.51
N GLU A 49 -28.05 -1.21 -8.78
CA GLU A 49 -28.37 0.00 -9.57
C GLU A 49 -29.89 0.16 -9.75
N ARG A 50 -30.60 -0.94 -10.07
CA ARG A 50 -32.06 -0.95 -10.21
C ARG A 50 -32.76 -0.51 -8.92
N ARG A 51 -32.26 -0.96 -7.76
CA ARG A 51 -32.75 -0.57 -6.43
C ARG A 51 -32.28 0.81 -5.98
N ARG A 52 -31.45 1.50 -6.78
CA ARG A 52 -30.82 2.80 -6.44
C ARG A 52 -29.97 2.74 -5.16
N GLU A 53 -29.47 1.57 -4.81
CA GLU A 53 -28.52 1.39 -3.70
C GLU A 53 -27.11 1.82 -4.11
N ILE A 54 -26.82 1.82 -5.42
CA ILE A 54 -25.62 2.40 -6.03
C ILE A 54 -26.01 3.19 -7.28
N ILE A 55 -25.16 4.13 -7.66
CA ILE A 55 -25.33 4.94 -8.87
C ILE A 55 -24.13 4.73 -9.79
N ARG A 56 -24.40 4.43 -11.07
CA ARG A 56 -23.39 4.41 -12.13
C ARG A 56 -23.38 5.71 -12.93
N ARG A 57 -22.24 6.41 -12.97
CA ARG A 57 -22.04 7.62 -13.78
C ARG A 57 -20.66 7.62 -14.42
N ARG A 58 -20.60 7.81 -15.74
CA ARG A 58 -19.34 7.83 -16.53
C ARG A 58 -18.42 6.62 -16.25
N GLY A 59 -19.01 5.45 -16.04
CA GLY A 59 -18.30 4.19 -15.74
C GLY A 59 -17.78 4.07 -14.30
N PHE A 60 -18.12 5.01 -13.42
CA PHE A 60 -17.87 4.91 -11.99
C PHE A 60 -19.14 4.52 -11.24
N LEU A 61 -18.95 3.76 -10.16
CA LEU A 61 -19.94 3.37 -9.18
C LEU A 61 -19.70 4.17 -7.89
N SER A 62 -20.79 4.60 -7.26
CA SER A 62 -20.77 5.20 -5.93
C SER A 62 -22.06 4.91 -5.17
N LEU A 63 -22.06 5.22 -3.87
CA LEU A 63 -23.31 5.33 -3.11
C LEU A 63 -24.16 6.52 -3.62
N PRO A 64 -25.47 6.53 -3.35
CA PRO A 64 -26.36 7.65 -3.64
C PRO A 64 -25.95 8.94 -2.90
N ASP A 65 -26.49 10.06 -3.35
CA ASP A 65 -26.34 11.38 -2.70
C ASP A 65 -24.89 11.85 -2.53
N ARG A 66 -24.03 11.51 -3.50
CA ARG A 66 -22.63 11.97 -3.59
C ARG A 66 -22.40 12.92 -4.78
N PRO A 67 -22.86 14.19 -4.69
CA PRO A 67 -22.67 15.16 -5.76
C PRO A 67 -21.18 15.45 -5.99
N GLY A 68 -20.77 15.60 -7.25
CA GLY A 68 -19.39 15.92 -7.64
C GLY A 68 -18.38 14.76 -7.49
N LEU A 69 -18.81 13.61 -6.98
CA LEU A 69 -17.93 12.48 -6.72
C LEU A 69 -17.32 11.91 -8.01
N THR A 70 -18.10 11.84 -9.09
CA THR A 70 -17.63 11.37 -10.40
C THR A 70 -16.52 12.27 -10.95
N GLU A 71 -16.68 13.59 -10.89
CA GLU A 71 -15.69 14.57 -11.32
C GLU A 71 -14.41 14.48 -10.49
N ASN A 72 -14.56 14.29 -9.17
CA ASN A 72 -13.44 14.01 -8.28
C ASN A 72 -12.70 12.71 -8.67
N GLY A 73 -13.44 11.65 -9.00
CA GLY A 73 -12.90 10.39 -9.52
C GLY A 73 -12.05 10.58 -10.78
N ILE A 74 -12.55 11.33 -11.77
CA ILE A 74 -11.81 11.66 -12.99
C ILE A 74 -10.53 12.43 -12.69
N ARG A 75 -10.61 13.45 -11.82
CA ARG A 75 -9.44 14.25 -11.42
C ARG A 75 -8.38 13.39 -10.72
N ARG A 76 -8.79 12.51 -9.81
CA ARG A 76 -7.89 11.60 -9.10
C ARG A 76 -7.28 10.54 -10.02
N ASP A 77 -8.04 10.00 -10.99
CA ASP A 77 -7.49 9.09 -12.02
C ASP A 77 -6.34 9.76 -12.79
N GLN A 78 -6.52 11.01 -13.21
CA GLN A 78 -5.50 11.77 -13.93
C GLN A 78 -4.24 11.97 -13.08
N ILE A 79 -4.42 12.47 -11.84
CA ILE A 79 -3.30 12.72 -10.91
C ILE A 79 -2.57 11.43 -10.57
N SER A 80 -3.30 10.37 -10.22
CA SER A 80 -2.70 9.06 -9.92
C SER A 80 -1.98 8.46 -11.12
N THR A 81 -2.46 8.69 -12.35
CA THR A 81 -1.76 8.23 -13.57
C THR A 81 -0.40 8.92 -13.73
N GLU A 82 -0.35 10.23 -13.52
CA GLU A 82 0.89 11.01 -13.58
C GLU A 82 1.87 10.56 -12.49
N LEU A 83 1.40 10.46 -11.25
CA LEU A 83 2.21 10.03 -10.11
C LEU A 83 2.70 8.58 -10.25
N ALA A 84 1.89 7.67 -10.80
CA ALA A 84 2.32 6.29 -11.03
C ALA A 84 3.45 6.20 -12.06
N LYS A 85 3.41 7.00 -13.13
CA LYS A 85 4.49 7.09 -14.13
C LYS A 85 5.79 7.63 -13.52
N GLU A 86 5.66 8.68 -12.69
CA GLU A 86 6.79 9.22 -11.94
C GLU A 86 7.37 8.18 -10.97
N ALA A 87 6.50 7.53 -10.19
CA ALA A 87 6.85 6.50 -9.23
C ALA A 87 7.65 5.38 -9.91
N ALA A 88 7.13 4.80 -10.99
CA ALA A 88 7.81 3.74 -11.75
C ALA A 88 9.21 4.16 -12.23
N THR A 89 9.36 5.40 -12.68
CA THR A 89 10.64 5.93 -13.15
C THR A 89 11.65 6.09 -12.01
N VAL A 90 11.26 6.74 -10.91
CA VAL A 90 12.17 7.04 -9.80
C VAL A 90 12.46 5.78 -8.98
N ILE A 91 11.44 5.00 -8.63
CA ILE A 91 11.59 3.73 -7.89
C ILE A 91 12.39 2.74 -8.70
N GLY A 92 12.20 2.66 -10.02
CA GLY A 92 13.03 1.81 -10.87
C GLY A 92 14.53 2.09 -10.72
N ARG A 93 14.95 3.34 -10.50
CA ARG A 93 16.37 3.69 -10.24
C ARG A 93 16.87 3.21 -8.88
N LEU A 94 15.98 3.09 -7.89
CA LEU A 94 16.27 2.48 -6.59
C LEU A 94 16.56 0.97 -6.68
N ALA A 95 16.36 0.33 -7.85
CA ALA A 95 16.82 -1.03 -8.09
C ALA A 95 18.34 -1.20 -7.84
N SER A 96 19.13 -0.13 -7.93
CA SER A 96 20.56 -0.20 -7.63
C SER A 96 20.93 -0.22 -6.14
N VAL A 97 19.94 -0.06 -5.25
CA VAL A 97 20.15 -0.06 -3.79
C VAL A 97 20.49 -1.48 -3.31
N PRO A 98 21.56 -1.67 -2.52
CA PRO A 98 21.93 -2.98 -1.99
C PRO A 98 20.85 -3.55 -1.07
N PHE A 99 20.72 -4.87 -1.07
CA PHE A 99 19.85 -5.68 -0.21
C PHE A 99 18.35 -5.48 -0.39
N VAL A 100 17.89 -4.62 -1.30
CA VAL A 100 16.46 -4.44 -1.60
C VAL A 100 15.95 -5.64 -2.40
N LYS A 101 14.89 -6.27 -1.93
CA LYS A 101 14.20 -7.40 -2.57
C LYS A 101 12.89 -6.98 -3.21
N MET A 102 12.15 -6.06 -2.59
CA MET A 102 10.91 -5.52 -3.14
C MET A 102 10.81 -4.02 -2.87
N ILE A 103 10.23 -3.26 -3.80
CA ILE A 103 9.67 -1.92 -3.53
C ILE A 103 8.28 -1.87 -4.15
N ALA A 104 7.29 -1.49 -3.35
CA ALA A 104 5.88 -1.40 -3.76
C ALA A 104 5.28 -0.05 -3.38
N ILE A 105 4.33 0.43 -4.19
CA ILE A 105 3.47 1.58 -3.86
C ILE A 105 2.40 1.12 -2.87
N ILE A 106 2.11 1.96 -1.88
CA ILE A 106 1.06 1.75 -0.86
C ILE A 106 0.18 3.01 -0.71
N ASN A 107 -0.79 2.95 0.20
CA ASN A 107 -1.68 4.07 0.59
C ASN A 107 -2.43 4.71 -0.59
N SER A 108 -2.47 6.06 -0.64
CA SER A 108 -3.35 6.84 -1.53
C SER A 108 -3.15 6.52 -3.00
N LEU A 109 -1.90 6.40 -3.45
CA LEU A 109 -1.60 6.08 -4.85
C LEU A 109 -1.97 4.63 -5.19
N ALA A 110 -1.74 3.68 -4.29
CA ALA A 110 -2.16 2.29 -4.46
C ALA A 110 -3.69 2.14 -4.56
N PHE A 111 -4.44 3.03 -3.93
CA PHE A 111 -5.91 3.13 -4.04
C PHE A 111 -6.40 3.91 -5.27
N TRP A 112 -5.51 4.43 -6.11
CA TRP A 112 -5.85 5.37 -7.20
C TRP A 112 -6.60 6.61 -6.69
N ASN A 113 -6.21 7.07 -5.50
CA ASN A 113 -6.88 8.13 -4.77
C ASN A 113 -5.97 9.31 -4.44
N ALA A 114 -4.91 9.51 -5.23
CA ALA A 114 -3.97 10.59 -5.02
C ALA A 114 -4.61 11.95 -5.40
N ASN A 115 -4.23 13.00 -4.67
CA ASN A 115 -4.61 14.39 -4.93
C ASN A 115 -3.37 15.22 -5.31
N GLN A 116 -3.56 16.50 -5.58
CA GLN A 116 -2.49 17.38 -6.08
C GLN A 116 -1.33 17.55 -5.09
N ASP A 117 -1.53 17.30 -3.81
CA ASP A 117 -0.50 17.47 -2.77
C ASP A 117 0.07 16.12 -2.30
N SER A 118 -0.36 15.01 -2.90
CA SER A 118 0.03 13.66 -2.50
C SER A 118 1.49 13.37 -2.83
N ASP A 119 2.16 12.79 -1.85
CA ASP A 119 3.42 12.07 -1.99
C ASP A 119 3.18 10.64 -2.52
N ILE A 120 4.29 9.93 -2.75
CA ILE A 120 4.33 8.54 -3.19
C ILE A 120 4.88 7.72 -2.02
N ASP A 121 3.98 7.11 -1.26
CA ASP A 121 4.34 6.20 -0.18
C ASP A 121 4.83 4.86 -0.74
N ILE A 122 5.95 4.38 -0.21
CA ILE A 122 6.51 3.08 -0.58
C ILE A 122 6.71 2.14 0.61
N LEU A 123 6.41 0.87 0.36
CA LEU A 123 6.83 -0.28 1.15
C LEU A 123 8.13 -0.83 0.54
N VAL A 124 9.15 -1.06 1.37
CA VAL A 124 10.45 -1.62 0.97
C VAL A 124 10.68 -2.92 1.72
N VAL A 125 10.97 -4.00 1.00
CA VAL A 125 11.39 -5.28 1.58
C VAL A 125 12.87 -5.49 1.31
N THR A 126 13.64 -5.84 2.34
CA THR A 126 15.08 -6.07 2.24
C THR A 126 15.46 -7.52 2.59
N GLU A 127 16.73 -7.86 2.39
CA GLU A 127 17.33 -9.01 3.07
C GLU A 127 17.31 -8.84 4.60
N PRO A 128 17.34 -9.94 5.36
CA PRO A 128 17.31 -9.90 6.81
C PRO A 128 18.44 -9.06 7.40
N GLY A 129 18.10 -8.18 8.35
CA GLY A 129 19.07 -7.32 9.03
C GLY A 129 19.70 -6.23 8.15
N ARG A 130 19.16 -5.96 6.95
CA ARG A 130 19.69 -4.95 6.01
C ARG A 130 18.84 -3.69 5.89
N ILE A 131 17.74 -3.58 6.64
CA ILE A 131 16.83 -2.44 6.60
C ILE A 131 17.57 -1.10 6.77
N ALA A 132 18.45 -0.98 7.77
CA ALA A 132 19.16 0.28 8.03
C ALA A 132 20.00 0.74 6.84
N ILE A 133 20.73 -0.18 6.21
CA ILE A 133 21.59 0.09 5.06
C ILE A 133 20.74 0.49 3.85
N ALA A 134 19.73 -0.31 3.50
CA ALA A 134 18.86 -0.05 2.35
C ALA A 134 18.13 1.29 2.52
N ARG A 135 17.57 1.56 3.70
CA ARG A 135 16.88 2.80 4.05
C ARG A 135 17.78 4.02 3.89
N ASP A 136 19.02 3.96 4.36
CA ASP A 136 19.94 5.10 4.26
C ASP A 136 20.38 5.35 2.81
N HIS A 137 20.57 4.30 1.99
CA HIS A 137 20.84 4.46 0.54
C HIS A 137 19.64 5.02 -0.21
N ILE A 138 18.43 4.51 0.03
CA ILE A 138 17.19 5.03 -0.57
C ILE A 138 17.06 6.51 -0.23
N ASN A 139 17.19 6.86 1.05
CA ASN A 139 17.11 8.23 1.51
C ASN A 139 18.19 9.12 0.89
N LEU A 140 19.43 8.65 0.78
CA LEU A 140 20.52 9.39 0.16
C LEU A 140 20.25 9.66 -1.33
N LEU A 141 19.87 8.64 -2.09
CA LEU A 141 19.56 8.76 -3.51
C LEU A 141 18.35 9.67 -3.75
N LEU A 142 17.28 9.51 -2.96
CA LEU A 142 16.10 10.35 -3.06
C LEU A 142 16.42 11.80 -2.69
N THR A 143 17.25 12.06 -1.67
CA THR A 143 17.70 13.42 -1.33
C THR A 143 18.53 14.00 -2.48
N PHE A 144 19.49 13.25 -3.01
CA PHE A 144 20.35 13.67 -4.10
C PHE A 144 19.56 14.00 -5.37
N TRP A 145 18.52 13.22 -5.69
CA TRP A 145 17.64 13.50 -6.82
C TRP A 145 16.58 14.59 -6.54
N GLY A 146 16.56 15.16 -5.33
CA GLY A 146 15.53 16.08 -4.89
C GLY A 146 14.12 15.45 -4.89
N ARG A 147 14.01 14.12 -4.79
CA ARG A 147 12.75 13.37 -4.82
C ARG A 147 12.29 12.88 -3.45
N ARG A 148 13.09 13.10 -2.40
CA ARG A 148 12.70 12.71 -1.04
C ARG A 148 11.63 13.62 -0.48
N ASN A 149 10.60 13.04 0.13
CA ASN A 149 9.65 13.81 0.92
C ASN A 149 10.37 14.36 2.17
N THR A 150 10.43 15.68 2.27
CA THR A 150 10.98 16.42 3.41
C THR A 150 9.99 17.52 3.79
N ARG A 151 10.16 18.18 4.95
CA ARG A 151 9.24 19.24 5.39
C ARG A 151 9.16 20.35 4.32
N GLY A 152 8.02 20.46 3.63
CA GLY A 152 7.82 21.34 2.48
C GLY A 152 6.85 20.76 1.44
N VAL A 153 7.13 20.96 0.15
CA VAL A 153 6.31 20.48 -0.98
C VAL A 153 6.38 18.95 -1.05
N LYS A 154 5.24 18.29 -0.80
CA LYS A 154 5.10 16.83 -0.80
C LYS A 154 4.78 16.22 -2.17
N ARG A 155 4.13 16.99 -3.05
CA ARG A 155 3.65 16.53 -4.36
C ARG A 155 4.72 15.77 -5.13
N GLY A 156 4.44 14.51 -5.46
CA GLY A 156 5.31 13.64 -6.26
C GLY A 156 6.63 13.23 -5.59
N LYS A 157 6.86 13.64 -4.34
CA LYS A 157 8.03 13.17 -3.58
C LYS A 157 7.78 11.75 -3.08
N ILE A 158 8.83 10.96 -2.98
CA ILE A 158 8.77 9.61 -2.44
C ILE A 158 8.97 9.66 -0.93
N ALA A 159 8.06 9.00 -0.22
CA ALA A 159 8.11 8.77 1.22
C ALA A 159 8.33 7.26 1.48
N PRO A 160 9.53 6.85 1.90
CA PRO A 160 9.77 5.48 2.37
C PRO A 160 9.09 5.27 3.73
N ASP A 161 7.84 4.83 3.70
CA ASP A 161 6.93 4.78 4.86
C ASP A 161 7.06 3.46 5.64
N VAL A 162 7.15 2.33 4.92
CA VAL A 162 7.22 1.00 5.55
C VAL A 162 8.45 0.24 5.07
N PHE A 163 9.17 -0.38 6.00
CA PHE A 163 10.26 -1.31 5.74
C PHE A 163 9.99 -2.64 6.43
N LEU A 164 10.22 -3.72 5.70
CA LEU A 164 10.21 -5.09 6.18
C LEU A 164 11.51 -5.78 5.72
N ASP A 165 11.85 -6.90 6.32
CA ASP A 165 12.77 -7.85 5.71
C ASP A 165 12.09 -9.19 5.40
N THR A 166 12.77 -10.05 4.65
CA THR A 166 12.21 -11.31 4.19
C THR A 166 11.94 -12.34 5.29
N ASP A 167 12.43 -12.12 6.52
CA ASP A 167 12.10 -12.97 7.67
C ASP A 167 10.77 -12.58 8.30
N ARG A 168 10.25 -11.38 7.97
CA ARG A 168 9.01 -10.82 8.52
C ARG A 168 8.03 -10.36 7.43
N LEU A 169 7.68 -11.28 6.54
CA LEU A 169 6.68 -11.04 5.48
C LEU A 169 5.23 -11.27 5.93
N ALA A 170 5.00 -12.02 7.01
CA ALA A 170 3.67 -12.20 7.57
C ALA A 170 3.19 -10.86 8.17
N LEU A 171 2.07 -10.37 7.67
CA LEU A 171 1.46 -9.09 8.03
C LEU A 171 0.29 -9.24 9.00
N GLU A 172 -0.13 -10.47 9.27
CA GLU A 172 -1.34 -10.78 10.06
C GLU A 172 -1.31 -10.13 11.45
N ASP A 173 -0.16 -10.14 12.15
CA ASP A 173 -0.04 -9.55 13.48
C ASP A 173 -0.13 -8.00 13.49
N PHE A 174 -0.18 -7.34 12.34
CA PHE A 174 -0.42 -5.90 12.26
C PHE A 174 -1.91 -5.53 12.28
N HIS A 175 -2.83 -6.50 12.16
CA HIS A 175 -4.26 -6.24 12.33
C HIS A 175 -4.53 -5.70 13.73
N MET A 176 -5.35 -4.65 13.82
CA MET A 176 -5.78 -4.10 15.12
C MET A 176 -6.97 -4.87 15.70
N SER A 177 -7.72 -5.58 14.86
CA SER A 177 -8.88 -6.37 15.25
C SER A 177 -9.10 -7.51 14.24
N PRO A 178 -9.97 -8.49 14.53
CA PRO A 178 -10.34 -9.53 13.56
C PRO A 178 -10.94 -8.99 12.25
N HIS A 179 -11.42 -7.75 12.24
CA HIS A 179 -12.03 -7.08 11.09
C HIS A 179 -11.42 -5.68 10.92
N ASP A 180 -10.17 -5.62 10.45
CA ASP A 180 -9.47 -4.36 10.14
C ASP A 180 -9.67 -4.01 8.66
N ILE A 181 -10.82 -3.40 8.34
CA ILE A 181 -11.23 -3.17 6.94
C ILE A 181 -10.18 -2.37 6.16
N TYR A 182 -9.57 -1.38 6.79
CA TYR A 182 -8.54 -0.58 6.15
C TYR A 182 -7.31 -1.41 5.83
N PHE A 183 -6.83 -2.21 6.80
CA PHE A 183 -5.65 -3.01 6.62
C PHE A 183 -5.85 -4.15 5.61
N ASP A 184 -7.04 -4.73 5.55
CA ASP A 184 -7.45 -5.69 4.53
C ASP A 184 -7.24 -5.12 3.13
N PHE A 185 -7.86 -3.97 2.85
CA PHE A 185 -7.74 -3.30 1.56
C PHE A 185 -6.32 -2.81 1.30
N TRP A 186 -5.62 -2.31 2.32
CA TRP A 186 -4.22 -1.87 2.20
C TRP A 186 -3.33 -3.01 1.72
N CYS A 187 -3.43 -4.20 2.35
CA CYS A 187 -2.68 -5.39 1.96
C CYS A 187 -3.03 -5.85 0.54
N ALA A 188 -4.32 -5.91 0.21
CA ALA A 188 -4.79 -6.31 -1.13
C ALA A 188 -4.38 -5.31 -2.24
N ARG A 189 -3.94 -4.10 -1.89
CA ARG A 189 -3.60 -3.04 -2.84
C ARG A 189 -2.12 -2.72 -2.92
N ILE A 190 -1.27 -3.43 -2.18
CA ILE A 190 0.19 -3.37 -2.35
C ILE A 190 0.52 -3.58 -3.84
N THR A 191 1.20 -2.60 -4.44
CA THR A 191 1.47 -2.59 -5.89
C THR A 191 2.97 -2.61 -6.14
N PRO A 192 3.59 -3.77 -6.42
CA PRO A 192 5.04 -3.89 -6.59
C PRO A 192 5.53 -3.18 -7.86
N ILE A 193 6.66 -2.49 -7.74
CA ILE A 193 7.43 -1.95 -8.88
C ILE A 193 8.74 -2.73 -9.04
N ILE A 194 9.45 -2.97 -7.94
CA ILE A 194 10.61 -3.85 -7.93
C ILE A 194 10.18 -5.13 -7.21
N ASN A 195 10.36 -6.28 -7.86
CA ASN A 195 10.12 -7.59 -7.27
C ASN A 195 11.27 -8.53 -7.66
N ARG A 196 12.09 -8.92 -6.69
CA ARG A 196 13.21 -9.86 -6.87
C ARG A 196 12.94 -11.14 -6.14
N ASP A 197 13.50 -12.24 -6.66
CA ASP A 197 13.47 -13.55 -6.00
C ASP A 197 12.05 -14.00 -5.60
N GLY A 198 11.04 -13.58 -6.37
CA GLY A 198 9.62 -13.83 -6.07
C GLY A 198 9.15 -13.24 -4.74
N THR A 199 9.69 -12.11 -4.28
CA THR A 199 9.42 -11.57 -2.94
C THR A 199 7.98 -11.14 -2.75
N TYR A 200 7.32 -10.59 -3.77
CA TYR A 200 5.91 -10.26 -3.70
C TYR A 200 5.04 -11.51 -3.57
N GLU A 201 5.37 -12.55 -4.32
CA GLU A 201 4.70 -13.85 -4.27
C GLU A 201 4.88 -14.51 -2.90
N ARG A 202 6.10 -14.43 -2.34
CA ARG A 202 6.39 -14.87 -0.97
C ARG A 202 5.63 -14.06 0.08
N LEU A 203 5.49 -12.74 -0.11
CA LEU A 203 4.68 -11.89 0.75
C LEU A 203 3.21 -12.32 0.72
N LEU A 204 2.65 -12.58 -0.47
CA LEU A 204 1.28 -13.10 -0.59
C LEU A 204 1.13 -14.50 0.01
N ALA A 205 2.12 -15.38 -0.17
CA ALA A 205 2.12 -16.72 0.41
C ALA A 205 2.20 -16.71 1.95
N ALA A 206 2.91 -15.74 2.53
CA ALA A 206 2.96 -15.51 3.98
C ALA A 206 1.66 -14.88 4.53
N ASN A 207 0.74 -14.45 3.67
CA ASN A 207 -0.52 -13.81 4.04
C ASN A 207 -1.72 -14.50 3.35
N PRO A 208 -1.95 -15.81 3.59
CA PRO A 208 -3.01 -16.56 2.92
C PRO A 208 -4.41 -16.03 3.28
N TRP A 209 -4.54 -15.33 4.41
CA TRP A 209 -5.77 -14.66 4.83
C TRP A 209 -6.27 -13.63 3.80
N ILE A 210 -5.40 -13.00 3.00
CA ILE A 210 -5.81 -12.05 1.94
C ILE A 210 -6.77 -12.73 0.96
N ARG A 211 -6.52 -13.99 0.60
CA ARG A 211 -7.43 -14.75 -0.29
C ARG A 211 -8.69 -15.24 0.42
N LYS A 212 -8.70 -15.33 1.75
CA LYS A 212 -9.92 -15.60 2.53
C LYS A 212 -10.82 -14.35 2.56
N VAL A 213 -10.21 -13.18 2.77
CA VAL A 213 -10.89 -11.88 2.77
C VAL A 213 -11.32 -11.47 1.36
N PHE A 214 -10.55 -11.80 0.33
CA PHE A 214 -10.85 -11.49 -1.07
C PHE A 214 -10.73 -12.76 -1.93
N PRO A 215 -11.77 -13.61 -2.01
CA PRO A 215 -11.68 -14.91 -2.69
C PRO A 215 -11.36 -14.85 -4.19
N VAL A 216 -11.74 -13.75 -4.85
CA VAL A 216 -11.49 -13.47 -6.27
C VAL A 216 -10.26 -12.57 -6.48
N PHE A 217 -9.40 -12.46 -5.46
CA PHE A 217 -8.19 -11.64 -5.49
C PHE A 217 -7.23 -12.02 -6.61
N GLN A 218 -6.75 -10.99 -7.30
CA GLN A 218 -5.69 -11.09 -8.29
C GLN A 218 -4.49 -10.23 -7.87
N PRO A 219 -3.28 -10.82 -7.79
CA PRO A 219 -2.06 -10.08 -7.53
C PRO A 219 -1.80 -9.02 -8.59
N ARG A 220 -1.43 -7.81 -8.14
CA ARG A 220 -0.96 -6.73 -9.01
C ARG A 220 0.48 -6.98 -9.46
N THR A 221 0.70 -7.09 -10.76
CA THR A 221 2.02 -7.30 -11.38
C THR A 221 2.29 -6.34 -12.53
N GLU A 222 1.32 -5.52 -12.89
CA GLU A 222 1.33 -4.67 -14.08
C GLU A 222 2.34 -3.51 -14.02
N PHE A 223 2.85 -3.17 -12.83
CA PHE A 223 3.83 -2.10 -12.61
C PHE A 223 5.25 -2.62 -12.35
N ILE A 224 5.47 -3.94 -12.36
CA ILE A 224 6.79 -4.52 -12.10
C ILE A 224 7.72 -4.15 -13.27
N VAL A 225 8.81 -3.45 -12.96
CA VAL A 225 9.82 -3.09 -13.94
C VAL A 225 10.83 -4.23 -14.10
N PRO A 226 11.24 -4.56 -15.33
CA PRO A 226 12.25 -5.59 -15.55
C PRO A 226 13.61 -5.18 -14.96
N PRO A 227 14.41 -6.13 -14.47
CA PRO A 227 15.74 -5.84 -13.96
C PRO A 227 16.62 -5.29 -15.09
N ARG A 228 17.44 -4.29 -14.77
CA ARG A 228 18.44 -3.73 -15.71
C ARG A 228 19.85 -4.18 -15.33
N PRO A 229 20.67 -4.70 -16.27
CA PRO A 229 22.00 -5.23 -15.97
C PRO A 229 22.92 -4.24 -15.26
N ASP A 230 22.95 -2.97 -15.69
CA ASP A 230 23.78 -1.92 -15.11
C ASP A 230 23.45 -1.66 -13.62
N ARG A 231 22.15 -1.65 -13.28
CA ARG A 231 21.68 -1.46 -11.91
C ARG A 231 22.00 -2.65 -11.04
N GLU A 232 21.93 -3.85 -11.62
CA GLU A 232 22.23 -5.10 -10.94
C GLU A 232 23.71 -5.24 -10.61
N VAL A 233 24.60 -4.88 -11.55
CA VAL A 233 26.05 -4.83 -11.31
C VAL A 233 26.37 -3.84 -10.19
N ARG A 234 25.79 -2.63 -10.23
CA ARG A 234 25.98 -1.63 -9.17
C ARG A 234 25.49 -2.13 -7.81
N ARG A 235 24.31 -2.77 -7.76
CA ARG A 235 23.74 -3.35 -6.54
C ARG A 235 24.70 -4.40 -5.96
N LYS A 236 25.12 -5.38 -6.76
CA LYS A 236 26.05 -6.45 -6.35
C LYS A 236 27.40 -5.90 -5.89
N GLY A 237 27.90 -4.85 -6.52
CA GLY A 237 29.12 -4.16 -6.08
C GLY A 237 28.99 -3.56 -4.68
N TRP A 238 27.89 -2.87 -4.39
CA TRP A 238 27.61 -2.36 -3.04
C TRP A 238 27.43 -3.48 -2.03
N GLU A 239 26.71 -4.55 -2.37
CA GLU A 239 26.55 -5.72 -1.49
C GLU A 239 27.90 -6.37 -1.18
N TRP A 240 28.73 -6.57 -2.20
CA TRP A 240 30.08 -7.08 -2.03
C TRP A 240 30.91 -6.18 -1.11
N PHE A 241 30.84 -4.86 -1.28
CA PHE A 241 31.52 -3.90 -0.40
C PHE A 241 31.10 -4.06 1.06
N TYR A 242 29.79 -4.10 1.34
CA TYR A 242 29.25 -4.24 2.70
C TYR A 242 29.52 -5.60 3.34
N GLN A 243 29.70 -6.66 2.55
CA GLN A 243 29.94 -8.02 3.04
C GLN A 243 31.43 -8.34 3.19
N HIS A 244 32.26 -7.96 2.22
CA HIS A 244 33.63 -8.46 2.09
C HIS A 244 34.71 -7.48 2.55
N THR A 245 34.44 -6.18 2.58
CA THR A 245 35.45 -5.20 3.03
C THR A 245 35.32 -4.90 4.53
N PRO A 246 36.44 -4.75 5.28
CA PRO A 246 36.39 -4.34 6.69
C PRO A 246 35.67 -3.02 6.90
N ILE A 247 35.92 -2.04 6.02
CA ILE A 247 35.33 -0.71 6.11
C ILE A 247 33.82 -0.73 5.82
N GLY A 248 33.38 -1.53 4.85
CA GLY A 248 31.96 -1.70 4.54
C GLY A 248 31.19 -2.38 5.68
N ARG A 249 31.76 -3.43 6.28
CA ARG A 249 31.17 -4.09 7.45
C ARG A 249 31.04 -3.12 8.64
N TRP A 250 32.11 -2.39 8.95
CA TRP A 250 32.11 -1.38 10.01
C TRP A 250 31.06 -0.29 9.74
N TRP A 251 31.01 0.24 8.52
CA TRP A 251 30.04 1.28 8.16
C TRP A 251 28.58 0.80 8.23
N GLY A 252 28.32 -0.42 7.75
CA GLY A 252 27.00 -1.06 7.88
C GLY A 252 26.57 -1.25 9.34
N ALA A 253 27.51 -1.62 10.22
CA ALA A 253 27.25 -1.71 11.65
C ALA A 253 26.95 -0.35 12.28
N VAL A 254 27.69 0.71 11.90
CA VAL A 254 27.42 2.09 12.34
C VAL A 254 26.01 2.54 11.93
N MET A 255 25.60 2.32 10.67
CA MET A 255 24.25 2.65 10.20
C MET A 255 23.17 1.93 11.02
N THR A 256 23.37 0.64 11.27
CA THR A 256 22.44 -0.20 12.04
C THR A 256 22.33 0.29 13.48
N ASN A 257 23.47 0.56 14.14
CA ASN A 257 23.50 1.07 15.50
C ASN A 257 22.85 2.46 15.62
N ARG A 258 23.09 3.36 14.65
CA ARG A 258 22.46 4.69 14.61
C ARG A 258 20.96 4.61 14.40
N ALA A 259 20.50 3.71 13.53
CA ALA A 259 19.08 3.45 13.34
C ALA A 259 18.46 2.94 14.65
N GLY A 260 19.02 1.89 15.25
CA GLY A 260 18.56 1.35 16.54
C GLY A 260 18.51 2.39 17.66
N ALA A 261 19.52 3.27 17.78
CA ALA A 261 19.53 4.34 18.77
C ALA A 261 18.48 5.43 18.51
N ARG A 262 18.15 5.71 17.25
CA ARG A 262 17.06 6.64 16.90
C ARG A 262 15.70 6.02 17.23
N LEU A 263 15.55 4.74 16.94
CA LEU A 263 14.35 3.96 17.18
C LEU A 263 14.02 3.85 18.68
N ARG A 264 15.00 3.51 19.52
CA ARG A 264 14.84 3.50 20.99
C ARG A 264 14.40 4.85 21.53
N ARG A 265 14.97 5.95 21.03
CA ARG A 265 14.57 7.32 21.42
C ARG A 265 13.16 7.68 20.98
N TYR A 266 12.71 7.13 19.86
CA TYR A 266 11.35 7.34 19.36
C TYR A 266 10.35 6.55 20.20
N GLN A 267 10.61 5.25 20.45
CA GLN A 267 9.80 4.41 21.33
C GLN A 267 9.68 4.99 22.75
N ALA A 268 10.76 5.57 23.29
CA ALA A 268 10.72 6.22 24.61
C ALA A 268 9.87 7.51 24.64
N ARG A 269 9.52 8.08 23.49
CA ARG A 269 8.76 9.35 23.37
C ARG A 269 7.32 9.14 22.89
N SER A 270 7.07 8.11 22.10
CA SER A 270 5.73 7.74 21.66
C SER A 270 5.01 6.99 22.78
N GLY A 271 3.82 7.45 23.17
CA GLY A 271 2.93 6.69 24.07
C GLY A 271 2.33 5.47 23.36
N GLU A 272 1.62 4.61 24.11
CA GLU A 272 1.02 3.34 23.65
C GLU A 272 0.12 3.45 22.39
N ARG A 273 -0.29 4.66 21.98
CA ARG A 273 -1.21 4.90 20.85
C ARG A 273 -0.55 4.96 19.48
N ASP A 274 0.77 5.16 19.40
CA ASP A 274 1.46 5.08 18.12
C ASP A 274 1.90 3.64 17.92
N LEU A 275 1.16 2.87 17.09
CA LEU A 275 1.48 1.48 16.75
C LEU A 275 2.70 1.44 15.81
N VAL A 276 3.83 1.96 16.28
CA VAL A 276 5.11 1.93 15.60
C VAL A 276 5.72 0.59 15.96
N VAL A 277 5.37 -0.44 15.19
CA VAL A 277 6.06 -1.73 15.29
C VAL A 277 7.47 -1.51 14.76
N VAL A 278 8.34 -1.20 15.71
CA VAL A 278 9.76 -1.04 15.50
C VAL A 278 10.41 -2.29 16.07
N SER A 279 10.62 -3.26 15.20
CA SER A 279 11.49 -4.39 15.48
C SER A 279 12.72 -4.31 14.57
N PRO A 280 13.76 -5.13 14.80
CA PRO A 280 14.86 -5.24 13.85
C PRO A 280 14.42 -5.57 12.42
N HIS A 281 13.21 -6.14 12.26
CA HIS A 281 12.66 -6.67 11.01
C HIS A 281 11.56 -5.80 10.41
N VAL A 282 11.07 -4.77 11.13
CA VAL A 282 9.95 -3.92 10.71
C VAL A 282 10.21 -2.48 11.14
N LEU A 283 10.09 -1.53 10.21
CA LEU A 283 10.00 -0.11 10.51
C LEU A 283 8.79 0.50 9.81
N ARG A 284 7.91 1.17 10.55
CA ARG A 284 6.80 1.95 10.01
C ARG A 284 6.93 3.40 10.44
N PHE A 285 6.75 4.37 9.53
CA PHE A 285 7.01 5.78 9.78
C PHE A 285 5.76 6.66 9.61
N HIS A 286 4.70 6.48 10.42
CA HIS A 286 3.61 7.49 10.46
C HIS A 286 2.82 7.57 11.79
N VAL A 287 2.11 8.71 11.94
CA VAL A 287 1.52 9.37 13.13
C VAL A 287 -0.01 9.51 12.92
N PRO A 288 -0.84 9.61 13.99
CA PRO A 288 -1.39 8.48 14.72
C PRO A 288 -2.14 7.50 13.80
N ASP A 289 -2.30 6.26 14.26
CA ASP A 289 -3.00 5.22 13.50
C ASP A 289 -4.49 5.56 13.31
N LYS A 290 -4.89 5.93 12.09
CA LYS A 290 -6.28 6.34 11.76
C LYS A 290 -7.24 5.17 11.50
N ARG A 291 -6.76 3.93 11.62
CA ARG A 291 -7.54 2.73 11.33
C ARG A 291 -8.79 2.62 12.21
N PRO A 292 -8.76 2.92 13.53
CA PRO A 292 -9.97 2.92 14.35
C PRO A 292 -11.03 3.91 13.84
N GLU A 293 -10.62 5.10 13.41
CA GLU A 293 -11.53 6.10 12.85
C GLU A 293 -12.11 5.64 11.51
N TYR A 294 -11.30 5.03 10.64
CA TYR A 294 -11.80 4.46 9.38
C TYR A 294 -12.78 3.30 9.61
N GLN A 295 -12.51 2.45 10.60
CA GLN A 295 -13.41 1.38 11.00
C GLN A 295 -14.76 1.93 11.48
N ALA A 296 -14.76 2.92 12.38
CA ALA A 296 -15.98 3.55 12.87
C ALA A 296 -16.77 4.25 11.74
N GLN A 297 -16.08 4.93 10.82
CA GLN A 297 -16.73 5.54 9.65
C GLN A 297 -17.32 4.49 8.70
N PHE A 298 -16.63 3.37 8.49
CA PHE A 298 -17.13 2.26 7.69
C PHE A 298 -18.43 1.70 8.28
N GLU A 299 -18.42 1.39 9.57
CA GLU A 299 -19.59 0.89 10.29
C GLU A 299 -20.77 1.87 10.22
N ALA A 300 -20.52 3.17 10.44
CA ALA A 300 -21.56 4.19 10.35
C ALA A 300 -22.21 4.26 8.95
N ARG A 301 -21.41 4.20 7.87
CA ARG A 301 -21.93 4.19 6.49
C ARG A 301 -22.66 2.90 6.16
N TRP A 302 -22.14 1.78 6.65
CA TRP A 302 -22.79 0.47 6.48
C TRP A 302 -24.15 0.42 7.18
N HIS A 303 -24.25 0.95 8.40
CA HIS A 303 -25.50 1.06 9.15
C HIS A 303 -26.51 1.97 8.45
N ALA A 304 -26.08 3.13 7.92
CA ALA A 304 -26.96 4.02 7.16
C ALA A 304 -27.55 3.35 5.91
N LEU A 305 -26.77 2.51 5.22
CA LEU A 305 -27.25 1.71 4.08
C LEU A 305 -28.20 0.58 4.50
N SER A 306 -27.99 -0.02 5.66
CA SER A 306 -28.81 -1.15 6.12
C SER A 306 -30.13 -0.68 6.75
N GLY A 307 -30.13 0.48 7.42
CA GLY A 307 -31.31 1.08 8.06
C GLY A 307 -32.28 1.78 7.11
N SER A 308 -31.87 2.05 5.86
CA SER A 308 -32.80 2.48 4.80
C SER A 308 -33.63 1.33 4.20
N HIS A 309 -33.38 0.09 4.62
CA HIS A 309 -34.03 -1.13 4.15
C HIS A 309 -34.95 -1.80 5.21
N SER A 310 -35.15 -1.14 6.36
CA SER A 310 -36.07 -1.53 7.43
C SER A 310 -37.22 -0.54 7.52
#